data_AF-A0A1I2J230-F1
#
_entry.id   AF-A0A1I2J230-F1
#
_cell.length_a   1.000
_cell.length_b   1.000
_cell.length_c   1.000
_cell.angle_alpha   90.00
_cell.angle_beta   90.00
_cell.angle_gamma   90.00
#
_symmetry.space_group_name_H-M   'P 1'
#
loop_
_entity.id
_entity.type
_entity.pdbx_description
1 polymer ?
#
loop_
_entity_poly.entity_id
_entity_poly.type
_entity_poly.pdbx_seq_one_letter_code
_entity_poly.pdbx_strand_id
1 'polypeptide(L)'
;MEIHSKNLIYYGASGTGKTYQTVVKALEIITGTPTYDQNLYEHYRKLGQIEFVSFHQSFSYHEFVEGISAETQGKHIRYFVKDGIFKLIAQRALENQQLVSQQTDLVPFEKVFDVFMSPIFEGEQEKIEVKMRGKSFFVVADNGDTIDIENHARNPYYSLSKKVLRERYLTGSLKTDKRYAHWYNFLAIELLKIAKKFQEERKKVAPQNFVLIIDEINRANISKVFGELITLIEDSKRLWASEAKTVRLPYSHDEFGVPQNLYLIGSMNTSDRSIAQLDIALRRRFVFIEMPSTPALLKGKIIEGIDLERLLTKINERIIFLANQSQEIGHTYFYEVNTIADLAQLFTFKIIPLLQEYFYDQWEKIALVLSNKYGECEFLQKKNLKAKDLFKKNIDNLKHEKATYQTKNWNELLNNQIYKEIYE
;
A
#
# COMPACT_ATOMS: atom_id res chain seq x y z
N MET A 1 -17.85 -3.41 -10.27
CA MET A 1 -17.55 -1.96 -10.30
C MET A 1 -16.13 -1.84 -9.76
N GLU A 2 -15.16 -1.52 -10.59
CA GLU A 2 -13.76 -1.37 -10.14
C GLU A 2 -13.65 -0.10 -9.29
N ILE A 3 -13.32 -0.26 -8.01
CA ILE A 3 -13.12 0.86 -7.10
C ILE A 3 -11.68 1.35 -7.30
N HIS A 4 -11.51 2.44 -8.06
CA HIS A 4 -10.20 3.09 -8.28
C HIS A 4 -9.92 4.17 -7.23
N SER A 5 -10.07 3.85 -5.94
CA SER A 5 -9.71 4.77 -4.85
C SER A 5 -8.25 4.58 -4.44
N LYS A 6 -7.55 5.69 -4.12
CA LYS A 6 -6.18 5.65 -3.61
C LYS A 6 -6.09 5.32 -2.13
N ASN A 7 -7.20 5.46 -1.43
CA ASN A 7 -7.33 5.22 0.00
C ASN A 7 -8.43 4.19 0.23
N LEU A 8 -8.06 3.01 0.74
CA LEU A 8 -8.96 1.89 0.96
C LEU A 8 -8.83 1.43 2.42
N ILE A 9 -9.93 1.00 3.03
CA ILE A 9 -9.92 0.28 4.32
C ILE A 9 -10.74 -1.00 4.16
N TYR A 10 -10.08 -2.14 4.34
CA TYR A 10 -10.76 -3.41 4.51
C TYR A 10 -11.19 -3.57 5.97
N TYR A 11 -12.48 -3.78 6.22
CA TYR A 11 -12.99 -3.90 7.59
C TYR A 11 -13.90 -5.11 7.77
N GLY A 12 -13.94 -5.64 8.98
CA GLY A 12 -14.77 -6.79 9.33
C GLY A 12 -14.27 -7.52 10.56
N ALA A 13 -14.97 -8.57 10.95
CA ALA A 13 -14.61 -9.37 12.11
C ALA A 13 -13.25 -10.08 11.94
N SER A 14 -12.70 -10.58 13.05
CA SER A 14 -11.44 -11.33 13.01
C SER A 14 -11.57 -12.61 12.16
N GLY A 15 -10.51 -12.95 11.42
CA GLY A 15 -10.47 -14.18 10.60
C GLY A 15 -11.22 -14.11 9.27
N THR A 16 -11.50 -12.93 8.73
CA THR A 16 -12.17 -12.77 7.42
C THR A 16 -11.20 -12.58 6.23
N GLY A 17 -9.89 -12.64 6.46
CA GLY A 17 -8.88 -12.54 5.41
C GLY A 17 -8.45 -11.11 5.03
N LYS A 18 -8.68 -10.12 5.90
CA LYS A 18 -8.33 -8.71 5.64
C LYS A 18 -6.85 -8.51 5.32
N THR A 19 -5.95 -9.03 6.15
CA THR A 19 -4.50 -8.89 5.94
C THR A 19 -4.07 -9.49 4.59
N TYR A 20 -4.60 -10.67 4.24
CA TYR A 20 -4.38 -11.27 2.92
C TYR A 20 -4.83 -10.33 1.79
N GLN A 21 -6.01 -9.73 1.90
CA GLN A 21 -6.51 -8.81 0.87
C GLN A 21 -5.71 -7.51 0.76
N THR A 22 -5.15 -7.00 1.86
CA THR A 22 -4.27 -5.82 1.78
C THR A 22 -3.04 -6.09 0.90
N VAL A 23 -2.46 -7.30 1.00
CA VAL A 23 -1.33 -7.74 0.18
C VAL A 23 -1.76 -7.90 -1.29
N VAL A 24 -2.88 -8.58 -1.54
CA VAL A 24 -3.42 -8.74 -2.90
C VAL A 24 -3.62 -7.39 -3.57
N LYS A 25 -4.23 -6.44 -2.86
CA LYS A 25 -4.49 -5.12 -3.40
C LYS A 25 -3.23 -4.30 -3.61
N ALA A 26 -2.24 -4.42 -2.73
CA ALA A 26 -0.95 -3.76 -2.92
C ALA A 26 -0.24 -4.26 -4.18
N LEU A 27 -0.23 -5.59 -4.39
CA LEU A 27 0.34 -6.20 -5.60
C LEU A 27 -0.45 -5.83 -6.85
N GLU A 28 -1.78 -5.78 -6.78
CA GLU A 28 -2.64 -5.31 -7.88
C GLU A 28 -2.27 -3.88 -8.30
N ILE A 29 -2.07 -2.97 -7.34
CA ILE A 29 -1.72 -1.57 -7.61
C ILE A 29 -0.35 -1.43 -8.29
N ILE A 30 0.62 -2.26 -7.90
CA ILE A 30 1.99 -2.19 -8.44
C ILE A 30 2.12 -2.92 -9.78
N THR A 31 1.49 -4.10 -9.91
CA THR A 31 1.67 -4.99 -11.06
C THR A 31 0.54 -4.93 -12.08
N GLY A 32 -0.59 -4.32 -11.71
CA GLY A 32 -1.81 -4.29 -12.51
C GLY A 32 -2.66 -5.56 -12.48
N THR A 33 -2.23 -6.61 -11.75
CA THR A 33 -2.95 -7.89 -11.67
C THR A 33 -3.18 -8.30 -10.21
N PRO A 34 -4.42 -8.64 -9.80
CA PRO A 34 -4.69 -9.11 -8.45
C PRO A 34 -4.07 -10.50 -8.26
N THR A 35 -3.13 -10.61 -7.32
CA THR A 35 -2.46 -11.88 -6.99
C THR A 35 -1.99 -11.87 -5.54
N TYR A 36 -1.87 -13.06 -4.96
CA TYR A 36 -1.15 -13.24 -3.69
C TYR A 36 0.14 -14.00 -3.96
N ASP A 37 1.27 -13.34 -3.73
CA ASP A 37 2.60 -13.94 -3.80
C ASP A 37 3.51 -13.30 -2.74
N GLN A 38 3.91 -14.09 -1.75
CA GLN A 38 4.74 -13.61 -0.64
C GLN A 38 6.13 -13.16 -1.11
N ASN A 39 6.72 -13.84 -2.11
CA ASN A 39 8.05 -13.49 -2.61
C ASN A 39 7.99 -12.18 -3.39
N LEU A 40 6.94 -11.99 -4.18
CA LEU A 40 6.71 -10.76 -4.93
C LEU A 40 6.42 -9.58 -3.99
N TYR A 41 5.63 -9.81 -2.94
CA TYR A 41 5.41 -8.83 -1.88
C TYR A 41 6.71 -8.39 -1.21
N GLU A 42 7.54 -9.34 -0.75
CA GLU A 42 8.83 -9.04 -0.15
C GLU A 42 9.82 -8.39 -1.12
N HIS A 43 9.74 -8.71 -2.42
CA HIS A 43 10.52 -8.04 -3.45
C HIS A 43 10.18 -6.53 -3.51
N TYR A 44 8.90 -6.17 -3.58
CA TYR A 44 8.49 -4.77 -3.63
C TYR A 44 8.67 -4.01 -2.31
N ARG A 45 8.66 -4.72 -1.17
CA ARG A 45 9.10 -4.15 0.11
C ARG A 45 10.59 -3.80 0.12
N LYS A 46 11.46 -4.70 -0.37
CA LYS A 46 12.90 -4.44 -0.48
C LYS A 46 13.23 -3.29 -1.43
N LEU A 47 12.41 -3.09 -2.48
CA LEU A 47 12.51 -1.94 -3.37
C LEU A 47 11.97 -0.64 -2.76
N GLY A 48 11.36 -0.70 -1.58
CA GLY A 48 10.76 0.45 -0.90
C GLY A 48 9.47 0.97 -1.55
N GLN A 49 8.84 0.18 -2.44
CA GLN A 49 7.55 0.49 -3.06
C GLN A 49 6.37 0.11 -2.17
N ILE A 50 6.52 -0.90 -1.33
CA ILE A 50 5.53 -1.26 -0.31
C ILE A 50 6.14 -1.05 1.07
N GLU A 51 5.45 -0.29 1.91
CA GLU A 51 5.73 -0.22 3.34
C GLU A 51 4.54 -0.77 4.14
N PHE A 52 4.84 -1.35 5.30
CA PHE A 52 3.84 -1.92 6.20
C PHE A 52 4.03 -1.36 7.60
N VAL A 53 2.94 -0.88 8.21
CA VAL A 53 2.91 -0.45 9.60
C VAL A 53 1.65 -0.98 10.27
N SER A 54 1.75 -1.32 11.56
CA SER A 54 0.60 -1.67 12.38
C SER A 54 0.39 -0.61 13.44
N PHE A 55 -0.83 -0.11 13.57
CA PHE A 55 -1.17 0.91 14.56
C PHE A 55 -1.45 0.27 15.93
N HIS A 56 -0.95 0.94 16.97
CA HIS A 56 -1.20 0.57 18.36
C HIS A 56 -1.55 1.83 19.17
N GLN A 57 -2.05 1.66 20.40
CA GLN A 57 -2.58 2.77 21.21
C GLN A 57 -1.57 3.91 21.43
N SER A 58 -0.28 3.58 21.53
CA SER A 58 0.80 4.57 21.69
C SER A 58 1.38 5.12 20.37
N PHE A 59 0.87 4.70 19.21
CA PHE A 59 1.41 5.10 17.91
C PHE A 59 1.04 6.56 17.64
N SER A 60 2.00 7.37 17.18
CA SER A 60 1.85 8.82 17.13
C SER A 60 2.34 9.42 15.81
N TYR A 61 2.20 10.74 15.72
CA TYR A 61 2.76 11.54 14.63
C TYR A 61 4.28 11.36 14.47
N HIS A 62 5.00 11.13 15.57
CA HIS A 62 6.47 11.05 15.58
C HIS A 62 6.99 9.84 14.80
N GLU A 63 6.30 8.71 14.88
CA GLU A 63 6.66 7.50 14.13
C GLU A 63 6.12 7.52 12.70
N PHE A 64 4.99 8.21 12.48
CA PHE A 64 4.29 8.21 11.20
C PHE A 64 4.80 9.25 10.22
N VAL A 65 4.97 10.50 10.67
CA VAL A 65 5.31 11.65 9.81
C VAL A 65 6.73 12.12 10.07
N GLU A 66 6.99 12.66 11.25
CA GLU A 66 8.34 13.06 11.68
C GLU A 66 8.35 13.34 13.19
N GLY A 67 9.50 13.12 13.82
CA GLY A 67 9.67 13.38 15.24
C GLY A 67 11.11 13.64 15.65
N ILE A 68 11.31 14.31 16.78
CA ILE A 68 12.65 14.55 17.33
C ILE A 68 13.22 13.23 17.87
N SER A 69 14.38 12.84 17.39
CA SER A 69 15.20 11.74 17.90
C SER A 69 16.52 12.26 18.44
N ALA A 70 17.20 11.44 19.25
CA ALA A 70 18.49 11.77 19.84
C ALA A 70 19.51 10.67 19.55
N GLU A 71 20.71 11.06 19.14
CA GLU A 71 21.85 10.16 18.97
C GLU A 71 22.98 10.57 19.91
N THR A 72 23.64 9.57 20.49
CA THR A 72 24.80 9.79 21.36
C THR A 72 26.08 9.68 20.54
N GLN A 73 26.83 10.77 20.42
CA GLN A 73 28.17 10.79 19.85
C GLN A 73 29.18 11.02 21.00
N GLY A 74 29.75 9.93 21.52
CA GLY A 74 30.65 9.98 22.68
C GLY A 74 29.93 10.42 23.94
N LYS A 75 30.26 11.61 24.47
CA LYS A 75 29.62 12.21 25.65
C LYS A 75 28.55 13.26 25.30
N HIS A 76 28.28 13.52 24.02
CA HIS A 76 27.34 14.54 23.58
C HIS A 76 26.07 13.89 23.01
N ILE A 77 24.91 14.45 23.37
CA ILE A 77 23.62 14.07 22.81
C ILE A 77 23.27 15.08 21.72
N ARG A 78 23.03 14.61 20.50
CA ARG A 78 22.57 15.43 19.37
C ARG A 78 21.12 15.10 19.09
N TYR A 79 20.27 16.12 19.05
CA TYR A 79 18.88 15.99 18.61
C TYR A 79 18.78 16.27 17.10
N PHE A 80 17.94 15.50 16.42
CA PHE A 80 17.65 15.66 15.00
C PHE A 80 16.19 15.26 14.71
N VAL A 81 15.64 15.79 13.63
CA VAL A 81 14.33 15.36 13.14
C VAL A 81 14.51 14.07 12.36
N LYS A 82 13.74 13.05 12.74
CA LYS A 82 13.70 11.75 12.08
C LYS A 82 12.39 11.64 11.32
N ASP A 83 12.49 11.33 10.03
CA ASP A 83 11.33 11.10 9.17
C ASP A 83 10.63 9.78 9.54
N GLY A 84 9.31 9.84 9.61
CA GLY A 84 8.43 8.71 9.85
C GLY A 84 8.06 7.96 8.58
N ILE A 85 7.41 6.80 8.74
CA ILE A 85 7.17 5.86 7.63
C ILE A 85 6.35 6.46 6.48
N PHE A 86 5.35 7.30 6.79
CA PHE A 86 4.51 7.96 5.79
C PHE A 86 5.29 9.01 5.00
N LYS A 87 6.11 9.83 5.69
CA LYS A 87 6.95 10.85 5.04
C LYS A 87 7.97 10.20 4.11
N LEU A 88 8.63 9.12 4.57
CA LEU A 88 9.63 8.38 3.79
C LEU A 88 9.05 7.78 2.50
N ILE A 89 7.92 7.07 2.56
CA ILE A 89 7.32 6.49 1.36
C ILE A 89 6.74 7.55 0.42
N ALA A 90 6.20 8.65 0.95
CA ALA A 90 5.75 9.79 0.15
C ALA A 90 6.91 10.46 -0.59
N GLN A 91 8.08 10.63 0.04
CA GLN A 91 9.28 11.15 -0.61
C GLN A 91 9.75 10.24 -1.74
N ARG A 92 9.81 8.92 -1.53
CA ARG A 92 10.16 7.96 -2.60
C ARG A 92 9.19 8.02 -3.77
N ALA A 93 7.89 8.14 -3.48
CA ALA A 93 6.86 8.28 -4.51
C ALA A 93 7.03 9.57 -5.32
N LEU A 94 7.35 10.68 -4.63
CA LEU A 94 7.65 11.97 -5.22
C LEU A 94 8.88 11.92 -6.12
N GLU A 95 9.98 11.35 -5.63
CA GLU A 95 11.26 11.21 -6.34
C GLU A 95 11.08 10.43 -7.64
N ASN A 96 10.36 9.29 -7.60
CA ASN A 96 10.05 8.53 -8.81
C ASN A 96 9.29 9.40 -9.83
N GLN A 97 8.26 10.12 -9.39
CA GLN A 97 7.45 10.95 -10.28
C GLN A 97 8.26 12.12 -10.87
N GLN A 98 9.16 12.72 -10.10
CA GLN A 98 10.08 13.75 -10.56
C GLN A 98 11.09 13.21 -11.57
N LEU A 99 11.69 12.05 -11.32
CA LEU A 99 12.61 11.38 -12.25
C LEU A 99 11.93 11.01 -13.56
N VAL A 100 10.66 10.62 -13.53
CA VAL A 100 9.85 10.36 -14.72
C VAL A 100 9.57 11.68 -15.47
N SER A 101 9.22 12.75 -14.76
CA SER A 101 8.91 14.05 -15.38
C SER A 101 10.14 14.75 -15.97
N GLN A 102 11.32 14.53 -15.38
CA GLN A 102 12.60 15.07 -15.84
C GLN A 102 13.22 14.25 -16.98
N GLN A 103 12.66 13.08 -17.32
CA GLN A 103 13.03 12.36 -18.53
C GLN A 103 12.46 13.08 -19.75
N THR A 104 13.20 14.07 -20.23
CA THR A 104 13.02 14.58 -21.57
C THR A 104 13.60 13.56 -22.55
N ASP A 105 12.80 13.12 -23.53
CA ASP A 105 13.35 12.37 -24.66
C ASP A 105 14.41 13.22 -25.38
N LEU A 106 14.25 14.53 -25.47
CA LEU A 106 15.22 15.40 -26.13
C LEU A 106 16.45 15.68 -25.25
N VAL A 107 17.65 15.36 -25.75
CA VAL A 107 18.93 15.73 -25.12
C VAL A 107 19.20 17.22 -25.40
N PRO A 108 19.70 18.02 -24.43
CA PRO A 108 19.99 19.44 -24.67
C PRO A 108 20.93 19.65 -25.87
N PHE A 109 20.63 20.65 -26.70
CA PHE A 109 21.39 20.92 -27.93
C PHE A 109 22.89 21.10 -27.66
N GLU A 110 23.29 21.93 -26.68
CA GLU A 110 24.71 22.18 -26.39
C GLU A 110 25.46 20.87 -26.12
N LYS A 111 24.88 20.00 -25.28
CA LYS A 111 25.50 18.72 -24.94
C LYS A 111 25.74 17.83 -26.16
N VAL A 112 24.79 17.80 -27.09
CA VAL A 112 24.91 17.00 -28.33
C VAL A 112 25.87 17.66 -29.31
N PHE A 113 25.85 18.99 -29.37
CA PHE A 113 26.70 19.79 -30.23
C PHE A 113 28.17 19.74 -29.82
N ASP A 114 28.46 19.82 -28.52
CA ASP A 114 29.82 19.70 -27.97
C ASP A 114 30.44 18.35 -28.32
N VAL A 115 29.65 17.26 -28.19
CA VAL A 115 30.10 15.90 -28.56
C VAL A 115 30.28 15.77 -30.07
N PHE A 116 29.44 16.41 -30.87
CA PHE A 116 29.64 16.44 -32.32
C PHE A 116 30.95 17.14 -32.69
N MET A 117 31.29 18.25 -32.01
CA MET A 117 32.48 19.06 -32.29
C MET A 117 33.76 18.57 -31.59
N SER A 118 33.67 17.64 -30.63
CA SER A 118 34.81 17.19 -29.83
C SER A 118 36.03 16.75 -30.66
N PRO A 119 35.90 16.06 -31.82
CA PRO A 119 37.07 15.68 -32.61
C PRO A 119 37.89 16.89 -33.12
N ILE A 120 37.24 18.03 -33.36
CA ILE A 120 37.93 19.28 -33.74
C ILE A 120 38.51 19.97 -32.50
N PHE A 121 37.74 20.04 -31.41
CA PHE A 121 38.19 20.69 -30.18
C PHE A 121 39.38 19.98 -29.51
N GLU A 122 39.45 18.65 -29.63
CA GLU A 122 40.53 17.81 -29.10
C GLU A 122 41.71 17.69 -30.07
N GLY A 123 41.61 18.27 -31.27
CA GLY A 123 42.66 18.24 -32.30
C GLY A 123 42.81 16.89 -33.01
N GLU A 124 41.84 15.99 -32.87
CA GLU A 124 41.84 14.67 -33.51
C GLU A 124 41.52 14.74 -35.02
N GLN A 125 40.71 15.72 -35.43
CA GLN A 125 40.31 15.95 -36.81
C GLN A 125 40.36 17.44 -37.15
N GLU A 126 40.92 17.79 -38.33
CA GLU A 126 40.86 19.17 -38.84
C GLU A 126 39.43 19.56 -39.30
N LYS A 127 38.61 18.57 -39.68
CA LYS A 127 37.24 18.78 -40.15
C LYS A 127 36.37 17.53 -40.02
N ILE A 128 35.08 17.72 -39.77
CA ILE A 128 34.09 16.63 -39.61
C ILE A 128 33.27 16.48 -40.89
N GLU A 129 33.31 15.31 -41.52
CA GLU A 129 32.53 15.02 -42.71
C GLU A 129 31.05 14.76 -42.36
N VAL A 130 30.13 15.49 -43.01
CA VAL A 130 28.69 15.27 -42.93
C VAL A 130 28.18 14.75 -44.27
N LYS A 131 27.71 13.50 -44.27
CA LYS A 131 27.26 12.80 -45.49
C LYS A 131 25.83 13.19 -45.85
N MET A 132 25.62 13.53 -47.11
CA MET A 132 24.34 13.80 -47.75
C MET A 132 24.02 12.72 -48.80
N ARG A 133 22.82 12.77 -49.42
CA ARG A 133 22.48 11.87 -50.54
C ARG A 133 23.43 12.10 -51.74
N GLY A 134 24.44 11.25 -51.86
CA GLY A 134 25.41 11.24 -52.97
C GLY A 134 26.46 12.37 -52.96
N LYS A 135 26.56 13.14 -51.86
CA LYS A 135 27.52 14.24 -51.66
C LYS A 135 27.91 14.35 -50.18
N SER A 136 28.95 15.09 -49.84
CA SER A 136 29.28 15.47 -48.45
C SER A 136 29.76 16.93 -48.38
N PHE A 137 29.74 17.47 -47.17
CA PHE A 137 30.36 18.73 -46.80
C PHE A 137 31.10 18.54 -45.47
N PHE A 138 31.98 19.46 -45.12
CA PHE A 138 32.73 19.39 -43.87
C PHE A 138 32.38 20.53 -42.94
N VAL A 139 32.31 20.24 -41.65
CA VAL A 139 32.33 21.25 -40.59
C VAL A 139 33.77 21.49 -40.19
N VAL A 140 34.20 22.75 -40.12
CA VAL A 140 35.61 23.12 -39.97
C VAL A 140 35.88 23.91 -38.70
N ALA A 141 34.94 24.76 -38.26
CA ALA A 141 35.12 25.57 -37.05
C ALA A 141 33.80 25.90 -36.36
N ASP A 142 33.86 26.10 -35.04
CA ASP A 142 32.83 26.77 -34.24
C ASP A 142 33.32 28.16 -33.83
N ASN A 143 32.62 29.21 -34.27
CA ASN A 143 32.95 30.62 -34.00
C ASN A 143 32.05 31.23 -32.91
N GLY A 144 31.40 30.40 -32.08
CA GLY A 144 30.62 30.86 -30.93
C GLY A 144 29.13 31.11 -31.24
N ASP A 145 28.80 31.87 -32.29
CA ASP A 145 27.41 32.04 -32.77
C ASP A 145 27.14 31.38 -34.12
N THR A 146 28.20 31.06 -34.86
CA THR A 146 28.15 30.42 -36.18
C THR A 146 29.09 29.23 -36.28
N ILE A 147 28.84 28.38 -37.27
CA ILE A 147 29.65 27.21 -37.64
C ILE A 147 30.10 27.39 -39.07
N ASP A 148 31.38 27.21 -39.34
CA ASP A 148 31.90 27.27 -40.69
C ASP A 148 31.92 25.89 -41.34
N ILE A 149 31.44 25.85 -42.58
CA ILE A 149 31.39 24.63 -43.40
C ILE A 149 32.10 24.82 -44.74
N GLU A 150 32.71 23.75 -45.22
CA GLU A 150 33.41 23.65 -46.50
C GLU A 150 32.65 22.70 -47.44
N ASN A 151 32.39 23.13 -48.67
CA ASN A 151 31.76 22.30 -49.70
C ASN A 151 32.75 22.02 -50.84
N HIS A 152 32.95 20.73 -51.17
CA HIS A 152 33.90 20.21 -52.16
C HIS A 152 33.84 20.87 -53.55
N ALA A 153 32.75 21.54 -53.92
CA ALA A 153 32.50 21.95 -55.29
C ALA A 153 33.25 23.22 -55.77
N ARG A 154 33.96 23.99 -54.92
CA ARG A 154 34.76 25.19 -55.33
C ARG A 154 35.52 25.94 -54.21
N ASN A 155 35.77 25.33 -53.05
CA ASN A 155 36.32 26.02 -51.87
C ASN A 155 35.55 27.26 -51.31
N PRO A 156 34.22 27.42 -51.46
CA PRO A 156 33.52 28.44 -50.69
C PRO A 156 33.30 27.96 -49.24
N TYR A 157 33.83 28.73 -48.28
CA TYR A 157 33.43 28.62 -46.88
C TYR A 157 32.06 29.27 -46.71
N TYR A 158 31.15 28.60 -46.00
CA TYR A 158 29.86 29.15 -45.60
C TYR A 158 29.76 29.16 -44.08
N SER A 159 29.22 30.24 -43.52
CA SER A 159 28.96 30.34 -42.09
C SER A 159 27.47 30.14 -41.80
N LEU A 160 27.15 29.19 -40.93
CA LEU A 160 25.78 28.82 -40.54
C LEU A 160 25.50 29.26 -39.11
N SER A 161 24.30 29.79 -38.84
CA SER A 161 23.89 30.22 -37.50
C SER A 161 23.59 29.04 -36.59
N LYS A 162 24.25 28.98 -35.41
CA LYS A 162 23.93 27.99 -34.37
C LYS A 162 22.52 28.14 -33.82
N LYS A 163 21.97 29.35 -33.79
CA LYS A 163 20.58 29.60 -33.40
C LYS A 163 19.60 28.85 -34.31
N VAL A 164 19.80 28.91 -35.63
CA VAL A 164 18.94 28.22 -36.62
C VAL A 164 19.12 26.71 -36.53
N LEU A 165 20.35 26.22 -36.34
CA LEU A 165 20.61 24.79 -36.13
C LEU A 165 19.96 24.27 -34.84
N ARG A 166 20.04 25.03 -33.74
CA ARG A 166 19.38 24.75 -32.46
C ARG A 166 17.87 24.69 -32.64
N GLU A 167 17.25 25.67 -33.28
CA GLU A 167 15.82 25.65 -33.60
C GLU A 167 15.43 24.42 -34.44
N ARG A 168 16.25 24.07 -35.44
CA ARG A 168 16.02 22.90 -36.29
C ARG A 168 16.08 21.59 -35.50
N TYR A 169 17.09 21.44 -34.64
CA TYR A 169 17.26 20.28 -33.77
C TYR A 169 16.07 20.13 -32.79
N LEU A 170 15.62 21.25 -32.18
CA LEU A 170 14.56 21.23 -31.18
C LEU A 170 13.17 21.00 -31.77
N THR A 171 12.86 21.61 -32.93
CA THR A 171 11.48 21.67 -33.45
C THR A 171 11.22 20.74 -34.63
N GLY A 172 12.27 20.15 -35.22
CA GLY A 172 12.14 19.37 -36.44
C GLY A 172 11.60 20.18 -37.63
N SER A 173 11.61 21.53 -37.55
CA SER A 173 11.07 22.47 -38.54
C SER A 173 12.10 23.58 -38.85
N LEU A 174 12.11 24.12 -40.06
CA LEU A 174 12.92 25.31 -40.43
C LEU A 174 11.95 26.47 -40.70
N LYS A 175 12.04 27.55 -39.93
CA LYS A 175 11.19 28.75 -40.13
C LYS A 175 11.80 29.79 -41.08
N THR A 176 13.09 29.68 -41.42
CA THR A 176 13.84 30.68 -42.20
C THR A 176 14.66 30.06 -43.35
N ASP A 177 15.23 30.96 -44.16
CA ASP A 177 15.79 30.87 -45.51
C ASP A 177 16.09 29.48 -46.12
N LYS A 178 15.43 29.20 -47.27
CA LYS A 178 15.53 27.96 -48.04
C LYS A 178 16.94 27.69 -48.58
N ARG A 179 17.80 28.71 -48.65
CA ARG A 179 19.13 28.65 -49.29
C ARG A 179 20.09 27.62 -48.66
N TYR A 180 20.06 27.48 -47.34
CA TYR A 180 20.98 26.59 -46.59
C TYR A 180 20.26 25.45 -45.86
N ALA A 181 18.97 25.27 -46.13
CA ALA A 181 18.11 24.30 -45.45
C ALA A 181 18.67 22.87 -45.49
N HIS A 182 19.33 22.49 -46.59
CA HIS A 182 19.91 21.17 -46.73
C HIS A 182 21.03 20.92 -45.71
N TRP A 183 21.97 21.85 -45.51
CA TRP A 183 23.04 21.69 -44.52
C TRP A 183 22.50 21.62 -43.09
N TYR A 184 21.56 22.50 -42.72
CA TYR A 184 20.89 22.42 -41.42
C TYR A 184 20.16 21.09 -41.20
N ASN A 185 19.53 20.56 -42.25
CA ASN A 185 18.85 19.27 -42.16
C ASN A 185 19.81 18.12 -41.87
N PHE A 186 20.93 18.03 -42.60
CA PHE A 186 21.90 16.94 -42.40
C PHE A 186 22.69 17.10 -41.11
N LEU A 187 23.04 18.33 -40.70
CA LEU A 187 23.63 18.58 -39.37
C LEU A 187 22.68 18.16 -38.26
N ALA A 188 21.41 18.56 -38.31
CA ALA A 188 20.44 18.16 -37.31
C ALA A 188 20.23 16.64 -37.27
N ILE A 189 20.34 15.93 -38.41
CA ILE A 189 20.31 14.47 -38.44
C ILE A 189 21.50 13.86 -37.68
N GLU A 190 22.73 14.37 -37.89
CA GLU A 190 23.90 13.88 -37.14
C GLU A 190 23.78 14.15 -35.64
N LEU A 191 23.31 15.35 -35.25
CA LEU A 191 23.02 15.66 -33.85
C LEU A 191 21.94 14.73 -33.27
N LEU A 192 20.86 14.45 -34.01
CA LEU A 192 19.83 13.51 -33.56
C LEU A 192 20.35 12.08 -33.39
N LYS A 193 21.32 11.64 -34.20
CA LYS A 193 21.98 10.32 -33.99
C LYS A 193 22.77 10.28 -32.68
N ILE A 194 23.50 11.36 -32.36
CA ILE A 194 24.24 11.47 -31.10
C ILE A 194 23.26 11.53 -29.92
N ALA A 195 22.18 12.32 -30.03
CA ALA A 195 21.12 12.37 -29.04
C ALA A 195 20.49 10.98 -28.80
N LYS A 196 20.28 10.20 -29.86
CA LYS A 196 19.76 8.83 -29.76
C LYS A 196 20.71 7.90 -29.00
N LYS A 197 22.02 7.98 -29.22
CA LYS A 197 23.01 7.22 -28.43
C LYS A 197 22.93 7.56 -26.93
N PHE A 198 22.83 8.85 -26.59
CA PHE A 198 22.62 9.30 -25.21
C PHE A 198 21.30 8.79 -24.60
N GLN A 199 20.25 8.64 -25.39
CA GLN A 199 18.99 8.04 -24.94
C GLN A 199 19.11 6.53 -24.72
N GLU A 200 19.83 5.82 -25.59
CA GLU A 200 20.05 4.37 -25.48
C GLU A 200 20.86 3.99 -24.23
N GLU A 201 21.78 4.87 -23.78
CA GLU A 201 22.56 4.70 -22.54
C GLU A 201 21.80 5.12 -21.28
N ARG A 202 20.75 5.95 -21.39
CA ARG A 202 19.91 6.36 -20.26
C ARG A 202 18.92 5.26 -19.92
N LYS A 203 19.07 4.64 -18.74
CA LYS A 203 18.00 3.82 -18.15
C LYS A 203 16.77 4.70 -17.89
N LYS A 204 15.73 4.57 -18.72
CA LYS A 204 14.44 5.24 -18.48
C LYS A 204 13.85 4.76 -17.15
N VAL A 205 13.55 5.69 -16.25
CA VAL A 205 12.82 5.38 -15.00
C VAL A 205 11.35 5.32 -15.35
N ALA A 206 10.73 4.16 -15.15
CA ALA A 206 9.30 3.99 -15.36
C ALA A 206 8.49 4.67 -14.24
N PRO A 207 7.26 5.15 -14.52
CA PRO A 207 6.33 5.55 -13.48
C PRO A 207 6.00 4.35 -12.60
N GLN A 208 6.05 4.56 -11.28
CA GLN A 208 5.82 3.52 -10.28
C GLN A 208 4.77 3.97 -9.28
N ASN A 209 3.95 3.02 -8.84
CA ASN A 209 3.05 3.18 -7.72
C ASN A 209 3.72 2.73 -6.42
N PHE A 210 3.35 3.40 -5.33
CA PHE A 210 3.83 3.12 -3.98
C PHE A 210 2.63 2.83 -3.09
N VAL A 211 2.78 1.92 -2.14
CA VAL A 211 1.69 1.47 -1.29
C VAL A 211 2.14 1.47 0.17
N LEU A 212 1.39 2.16 1.03
CA LEU A 212 1.52 2.03 2.47
C LEU A 212 0.34 1.22 3.02
N ILE A 213 0.65 0.05 3.58
CA ILE A 213 -0.31 -0.79 4.29
C ILE A 213 -0.33 -0.39 5.76
N ILE A 214 -1.52 -0.05 6.28
CA ILE A 214 -1.76 0.38 7.65
C ILE A 214 -2.67 -0.64 8.33
N ASP A 215 -2.08 -1.61 9.01
CA ASP A 215 -2.81 -2.65 9.73
C ASP A 215 -3.37 -2.11 11.05
N GLU A 216 -4.56 -2.60 11.45
CA GLU A 216 -5.23 -2.19 12.68
C GLU A 216 -5.40 -0.67 12.80
N ILE A 217 -5.75 0.00 11.70
CA ILE A 217 -5.75 1.46 11.57
C ILE A 217 -6.57 2.17 12.66
N ASN A 218 -7.59 1.51 13.19
CA ASN A 218 -8.44 2.04 14.24
C ASN A 218 -7.80 1.98 15.64
N ARG A 219 -6.74 1.21 15.89
CA ARG A 219 -6.11 1.07 17.23
C ARG A 219 -5.28 2.28 17.67
N ALA A 220 -5.08 3.29 16.83
CA ALA A 220 -4.47 4.56 17.20
C ALA A 220 -5.46 5.72 17.06
N ASN A 221 -5.16 6.86 17.68
CA ASN A 221 -5.89 8.09 17.41
C ASN A 221 -5.45 8.64 16.05
N ILE A 222 -6.14 8.24 14.99
CA ILE A 222 -5.73 8.51 13.61
C ILE A 222 -5.62 10.02 13.34
N SER A 223 -6.52 10.85 13.90
CA SER A 223 -6.44 12.31 13.75
C SER A 223 -5.16 12.89 14.35
N LYS A 224 -4.65 12.33 15.46
CA LYS A 224 -3.34 12.69 16.01
C LYS A 224 -2.18 12.13 15.20
N VAL A 225 -2.31 10.92 14.66
CA VAL A 225 -1.25 10.26 13.87
C VAL A 225 -1.01 10.98 12.55
N PHE A 226 -2.08 11.32 11.83
CA PHE A 226 -1.99 12.06 10.56
C PHE A 226 -1.76 13.56 10.76
N GLY A 227 -2.22 14.13 11.88
CA GLY A 227 -2.14 15.57 12.13
C GLY A 227 -2.77 16.38 11.00
N GLU A 228 -2.04 17.37 10.50
CA GLU A 228 -2.41 18.23 9.38
C GLU A 228 -2.49 17.50 8.03
N LEU A 229 -1.86 16.32 7.90
CA LEU A 229 -1.79 15.56 6.65
C LEU A 229 -3.11 14.88 6.27
N ILE A 230 -4.06 14.79 7.21
CA ILE A 230 -5.38 14.22 6.96
C ILE A 230 -6.09 14.90 5.78
N THR A 231 -5.80 16.18 5.52
CA THR A 231 -6.39 16.89 4.37
C THR A 231 -5.68 16.52 3.06
N LEU A 232 -4.39 16.23 3.10
CA LEU A 232 -3.57 15.97 1.91
C LEU A 232 -3.79 14.60 1.28
N ILE A 233 -4.35 13.65 2.03
CA ILE A 233 -4.66 12.31 1.51
C ILE A 233 -5.87 12.28 0.57
N GLU A 234 -6.68 13.35 0.54
CA GLU A 234 -7.77 13.53 -0.44
C GLU A 234 -7.22 13.59 -1.88
N ASP A 235 -7.87 12.86 -2.80
CA ASP A 235 -7.38 12.74 -4.18
C ASP A 235 -7.18 14.09 -4.90
N SER A 236 -8.06 15.07 -4.64
CA SER A 236 -7.96 16.41 -5.23
C SER A 236 -6.86 17.29 -4.59
N LYS A 237 -6.43 16.99 -3.36
CA LYS A 237 -5.47 17.78 -2.58
C LYS A 237 -4.03 17.29 -2.72
N ARG A 238 -3.85 16.09 -3.25
CA ARG A 238 -2.54 15.53 -3.56
C ARG A 238 -1.82 16.35 -4.62
N LEU A 239 -0.49 16.28 -4.61
CA LEU A 239 0.37 16.98 -5.57
C LEU A 239 -0.05 16.64 -7.00
N TRP A 240 0.00 17.61 -7.92
CA TRP A 240 -0.44 17.45 -9.31
C TRP A 240 -1.94 17.16 -9.55
N ALA A 241 -2.81 17.22 -8.52
CA ALA A 241 -4.25 17.33 -8.74
C ALA A 241 -4.72 18.78 -8.92
N SER A 242 -6.00 18.93 -9.29
CA SER A 242 -6.67 20.21 -9.51
C SER A 242 -6.64 21.16 -8.32
N GLU A 243 -6.65 20.63 -7.08
CA GLU A 243 -6.63 21.42 -5.85
C GLU A 243 -5.40 21.08 -5.00
N ALA A 244 -4.26 20.77 -5.64
CA ALA A 244 -3.02 20.37 -4.97
C ALA A 244 -2.66 21.33 -3.82
N LYS A 245 -2.32 20.75 -2.67
CA LYS A 245 -1.91 21.48 -1.47
C LYS A 245 -0.63 20.90 -0.89
N THR A 246 0.07 21.78 -0.21
CA THR A 246 1.20 21.47 0.66
C THR A 246 0.93 21.99 2.05
N VAL A 247 1.64 21.45 3.03
CA VAL A 247 1.66 21.97 4.40
C VAL A 247 3.11 22.13 4.84
N ARG A 248 3.34 23.00 5.82
CA ARG A 248 4.64 23.13 6.46
C ARG A 248 4.69 22.25 7.70
N LEU A 249 5.62 21.30 7.74
CA LEU A 249 5.74 20.35 8.84
C LEU A 249 6.25 21.05 10.12
N PRO A 250 5.80 20.62 11.33
CA PRO A 250 6.06 21.33 12.56
C PRO A 250 7.48 21.17 13.10
N TYR A 251 8.18 20.05 12.83
CA TYR A 251 9.51 19.79 13.38
C TYR A 251 10.63 20.13 12.41
N SER A 252 10.55 19.66 11.16
CA SER A 252 11.54 19.95 10.13
C SER A 252 11.37 21.33 9.51
N HIS A 253 10.15 21.87 9.54
CA HIS A 253 9.75 23.06 8.79
C HIS A 253 9.78 22.92 7.26
N ASP A 254 9.93 21.69 6.77
CA ASP A 254 9.87 21.35 5.35
C ASP A 254 8.47 21.57 4.79
N GLU A 255 8.39 21.93 3.50
CA GLU A 255 7.14 21.90 2.75
C GLU A 255 6.86 20.47 2.28
N PHE A 256 5.68 19.94 2.63
CA PHE A 256 5.30 18.55 2.38
C PHE A 256 3.96 18.46 1.65
N GLY A 257 3.89 17.56 0.68
CA GLY A 257 2.68 17.22 -0.07
C GLY A 257 2.62 15.72 -0.35
N VAL A 258 1.42 15.18 -0.52
CA VAL A 258 1.21 13.75 -0.80
C VAL A 258 1.14 13.50 -2.31
N PRO A 259 2.00 12.66 -2.90
CA PRO A 259 1.97 12.36 -4.33
C PRO A 259 0.73 11.58 -4.80
N GLN A 260 0.42 11.67 -6.09
CA GLN A 260 -0.69 10.94 -6.71
C GLN A 260 -0.42 9.45 -6.88
N ASN A 261 0.84 9.05 -6.94
CA ASN A 261 1.24 7.65 -7.09
C ASN A 261 1.43 6.92 -5.75
N LEU A 262 1.08 7.53 -4.61
CA LEU A 262 1.03 6.86 -3.31
C LEU A 262 -0.38 6.31 -3.01
N TYR A 263 -0.49 5.08 -2.56
CA TYR A 263 -1.75 4.44 -2.18
C TYR A 263 -1.72 4.08 -0.70
N LEU A 264 -2.86 4.25 -0.01
CA LEU A 264 -3.04 3.89 1.38
C LEU A 264 -4.04 2.75 1.48
N ILE A 265 -3.64 1.64 2.09
CA ILE A 265 -4.49 0.47 2.29
C ILE A 265 -4.53 0.16 3.78
N GLY A 266 -5.67 0.37 4.41
CA GLY A 266 -5.91 0.06 5.80
C GLY A 266 -6.57 -1.30 6.01
N SER A 267 -6.33 -1.89 7.16
CA SER A 267 -7.14 -2.97 7.71
C SER A 267 -7.78 -2.51 9.03
N MET A 268 -9.00 -2.97 9.31
CA MET A 268 -9.74 -2.60 10.53
C MET A 268 -10.51 -3.80 11.10
N ASN A 269 -10.22 -4.18 12.34
CA ASN A 269 -11.08 -5.11 13.08
C ASN A 269 -12.28 -4.35 13.66
N THR A 270 -13.49 -4.83 13.38
CA THR A 270 -14.74 -4.21 13.88
C THR A 270 -15.22 -4.80 15.20
N SER A 271 -14.72 -5.97 15.60
CA SER A 271 -15.11 -6.68 16.81
C SER A 271 -14.54 -6.07 18.09
N ASP A 272 -13.42 -5.35 17.98
CA ASP A 272 -12.74 -4.71 19.11
C ASP A 272 -13.53 -3.49 19.62
N ARG A 273 -14.22 -3.67 20.74
CA ARG A 273 -15.02 -2.61 21.40
C ARG A 273 -14.17 -1.59 22.15
N SER A 274 -12.87 -1.85 22.32
CA SER A 274 -11.88 -1.00 23.00
C SER A 274 -11.32 0.13 22.12
N ILE A 275 -11.80 0.25 20.88
CA ILE A 275 -11.20 1.08 19.86
C ILE A 275 -11.91 2.43 19.71
N ALA A 276 -11.13 3.49 19.49
CA ALA A 276 -11.61 4.83 19.15
C ALA A 276 -12.55 4.78 17.94
N GLN A 277 -13.72 5.43 18.06
CA GLN A 277 -14.60 5.62 16.90
C GLN A 277 -13.84 6.38 15.82
N LEU A 278 -13.85 5.82 14.60
CA LEU A 278 -13.13 6.39 13.48
C LEU A 278 -13.73 7.76 13.12
N ASP A 279 -12.89 8.79 13.08
CA ASP A 279 -13.32 10.18 12.85
C ASP A 279 -14.07 10.30 11.51
N ILE A 280 -15.16 11.08 11.50
CA ILE A 280 -15.94 11.43 10.30
C ILE A 280 -15.03 12.03 9.22
N ALA A 281 -13.97 12.72 9.61
CA ALA A 281 -12.92 13.20 8.72
C ALA A 281 -12.28 12.07 7.89
N LEU A 282 -11.95 10.94 8.50
CA LEU A 282 -11.31 9.82 7.81
C LEU A 282 -12.30 9.02 6.98
N ARG A 283 -13.53 8.87 7.48
CA ARG A 283 -14.60 8.19 6.73
C ARG A 283 -14.84 8.80 5.35
N ARG A 284 -14.66 10.12 5.21
CA ARG A 284 -14.82 10.83 3.94
C ARG A 284 -13.63 10.67 2.97
N ARG A 285 -12.49 10.15 3.45
CA ARG A 285 -11.20 10.13 2.74
C ARG A 285 -10.73 8.73 2.37
N PHE A 286 -11.35 7.72 2.96
CA PHE A 286 -11.13 6.31 2.65
C PHE A 286 -12.41 5.70 2.11
N VAL A 287 -12.28 4.79 1.15
CA VAL A 287 -13.38 3.88 0.77
C VAL A 287 -13.32 2.66 1.67
N PHE A 288 -14.45 2.35 2.30
CA PHE A 288 -14.57 1.22 3.23
C PHE A 288 -15.11 0.02 2.48
N ILE A 289 -14.36 -1.08 2.49
CA ILE A 289 -14.72 -2.34 1.86
C ILE A 289 -14.96 -3.35 2.98
N GLU A 290 -16.20 -3.78 3.13
CA GLU A 290 -16.56 -4.80 4.11
C GLU A 290 -16.02 -6.17 3.69
N MET A 291 -15.51 -6.90 4.67
CA MET A 291 -15.03 -8.27 4.56
C MET A 291 -15.77 -9.13 5.58
N PRO A 292 -17.01 -9.56 5.25
CA PRO A 292 -17.78 -10.44 6.13
C PRO A 292 -17.17 -11.84 6.15
N SER A 293 -17.65 -12.68 7.07
CA SER A 293 -17.33 -14.09 7.00
C SER A 293 -18.00 -14.74 5.78
N THR A 294 -17.25 -15.53 5.02
CA THR A 294 -17.74 -16.25 3.84
C THR A 294 -17.67 -17.77 4.06
N PRO A 295 -18.63 -18.38 4.79
CA PRO A 295 -18.67 -19.84 5.00
C PRO A 295 -18.63 -20.66 3.71
N ALA A 296 -19.13 -20.13 2.59
CA ALA A 296 -19.09 -20.77 1.28
C ALA A 296 -17.66 -21.10 0.78
N LEU A 297 -16.62 -20.46 1.32
CA LEU A 297 -15.23 -20.81 1.04
C LEU A 297 -14.80 -22.14 1.70
N LEU A 298 -15.61 -22.67 2.62
CA LEU A 298 -15.45 -23.99 3.25
C LEU A 298 -16.27 -25.07 2.55
N LYS A 299 -16.90 -24.77 1.41
CA LYS A 299 -17.77 -25.71 0.69
C LYS A 299 -17.05 -27.02 0.37
N GLY A 300 -17.68 -28.14 0.74
CA GLY A 300 -17.13 -29.48 0.57
C GLY A 300 -16.12 -29.90 1.64
N LYS A 301 -15.80 -29.05 2.62
CA LYS A 301 -14.94 -29.40 3.74
C LYS A 301 -15.74 -30.12 4.83
N ILE A 302 -15.74 -31.45 4.75
CA ILE A 302 -16.47 -32.33 5.67
C ILE A 302 -15.47 -33.09 6.56
N ILE A 303 -15.64 -33.01 7.87
CA ILE A 303 -14.80 -33.71 8.86
C ILE A 303 -15.66 -34.72 9.59
N GLU A 304 -15.44 -36.02 9.33
CA GLU A 304 -16.18 -37.10 10.01
C GLU A 304 -17.72 -36.92 9.98
N GLY A 305 -18.21 -36.39 8.86
CA GLY A 305 -19.63 -36.07 8.61
C GLY A 305 -20.08 -34.68 9.08
N ILE A 306 -19.21 -33.87 9.69
CA ILE A 306 -19.48 -32.48 10.07
C ILE A 306 -19.23 -31.59 8.87
N ASP A 307 -20.25 -30.85 8.44
CA ASP A 307 -20.17 -29.86 7.37
C ASP A 307 -19.76 -28.50 7.95
N LEU A 308 -18.52 -28.07 7.68
CA LEU A 308 -18.00 -26.83 8.26
C LEU A 308 -18.65 -25.56 7.68
N GLU A 309 -19.12 -25.60 6.44
CA GLU A 309 -19.87 -24.49 5.83
C GLU A 309 -21.19 -24.28 6.60
N ARG A 310 -21.96 -25.36 6.80
CA ARG A 310 -23.23 -25.29 7.54
C ARG A 310 -23.02 -24.93 9.02
N LEU A 311 -22.00 -25.51 9.65
CA LEU A 311 -21.65 -25.23 11.05
C LEU A 311 -21.35 -23.75 11.26
N LEU A 312 -20.42 -23.18 10.50
CA LEU A 312 -20.04 -21.78 10.64
C LEU A 312 -21.19 -20.84 10.29
N THR A 313 -21.95 -21.15 9.24
CA THR A 313 -23.14 -20.37 8.85
C THR A 313 -24.11 -20.29 10.03
N LYS A 314 -24.43 -21.43 10.66
CA LYS A 314 -25.41 -21.44 11.76
C LYS A 314 -24.92 -20.73 13.02
N ILE A 315 -23.64 -20.88 13.35
CA ILE A 315 -23.02 -20.16 14.46
C ILE A 315 -23.09 -18.65 14.21
N ASN A 316 -22.72 -18.19 13.01
CA ASN A 316 -22.75 -16.76 12.68
C ASN A 316 -24.17 -16.19 12.68
N GLU A 317 -25.17 -16.90 12.14
CA GLU A 317 -26.59 -16.49 12.24
C GLU A 317 -27.00 -16.22 13.70
N ARG A 318 -26.62 -17.11 14.62
CA ARG A 318 -26.94 -16.97 16.04
C ARG A 318 -26.17 -15.84 16.70
N ILE A 319 -24.90 -15.64 16.36
CA ILE A 319 -24.11 -14.50 16.87
C ILE A 319 -24.73 -13.19 16.41
N ILE A 320 -25.10 -13.06 15.13
CA ILE A 320 -25.72 -11.85 14.58
C ILE A 320 -27.03 -11.54 15.32
N PHE A 321 -27.84 -12.56 15.57
CA PHE A 321 -29.12 -12.41 16.28
C PHE A 321 -28.94 -12.00 17.75
N LEU A 322 -27.98 -12.61 18.47
CA LEU A 322 -27.74 -12.35 19.90
C LEU A 322 -26.85 -11.13 20.17
N ALA A 323 -26.11 -10.68 19.17
CA ALA A 323 -25.19 -9.56 19.22
C ALA A 323 -25.36 -8.63 18.00
N ASN A 324 -24.52 -8.76 16.97
CA ASN A 324 -24.57 -7.95 15.74
C ASN A 324 -23.65 -8.54 14.65
N GLN A 325 -23.76 -8.00 13.42
CA GLN A 325 -22.98 -8.41 12.26
C GLN A 325 -21.47 -8.19 12.39
N SER A 326 -21.01 -7.20 13.16
CA SER A 326 -19.58 -6.93 13.31
C SER A 326 -18.81 -7.94 14.17
N GLN A 327 -19.52 -8.89 14.79
CA GLN A 327 -18.97 -9.93 15.68
C GLN A 327 -19.07 -11.33 15.07
N GLU A 328 -19.17 -11.47 13.76
CA GLU A 328 -19.07 -12.80 13.11
C GLU A 328 -17.75 -13.51 13.44
N ILE A 329 -17.74 -14.83 13.29
CA ILE A 329 -16.53 -15.64 13.27
C ILE A 329 -16.09 -15.78 11.82
N GLY A 330 -14.85 -15.40 11.57
CA GLY A 330 -14.22 -15.52 10.27
C GLY A 330 -13.97 -16.97 9.82
N HIS A 331 -14.16 -17.24 8.54
CA HIS A 331 -13.95 -18.54 7.92
C HIS A 331 -12.49 -19.00 7.92
N THR A 332 -11.50 -18.10 8.02
CA THR A 332 -10.09 -18.50 8.01
C THR A 332 -9.69 -19.31 9.24
N TYR A 333 -10.42 -19.20 10.36
CA TYR A 333 -10.23 -20.06 11.54
C TYR A 333 -10.36 -21.56 11.20
N PHE A 334 -11.15 -21.89 10.17
CA PHE A 334 -11.47 -23.27 9.79
C PHE A 334 -10.57 -23.81 8.68
N TYR A 335 -9.65 -23.02 8.11
CA TYR A 335 -8.80 -23.45 6.98
C TYR A 335 -7.82 -24.56 7.34
N GLU A 336 -7.28 -24.55 8.56
CA GLU A 336 -6.30 -25.56 9.01
C GLU A 336 -6.94 -26.75 9.74
N VAL A 337 -8.27 -26.78 9.87
CA VAL A 337 -8.99 -27.87 10.54
C VAL A 337 -9.12 -29.06 9.60
N ASN A 338 -8.48 -30.19 9.89
CA ASN A 338 -8.53 -31.38 9.02
C ASN A 338 -9.10 -32.62 9.74
N THR A 339 -9.10 -32.61 11.07
CA THR A 339 -9.58 -33.72 11.92
C THR A 339 -10.58 -33.21 12.97
N ILE A 340 -11.32 -34.13 13.59
CA ILE A 340 -12.20 -33.79 14.73
C ILE A 340 -11.42 -33.23 15.92
N ALA A 341 -10.17 -33.69 16.11
CA ALA A 341 -9.29 -33.18 17.15
C ALA A 341 -8.91 -31.71 16.88
N ASP A 342 -8.63 -31.34 15.64
CA ASP A 342 -8.36 -29.94 15.26
C ASP A 342 -9.59 -29.07 15.53
N LEU A 343 -10.80 -29.58 15.23
CA LEU A 343 -12.05 -28.86 15.44
C LEU A 343 -12.34 -28.66 16.94
N ALA A 344 -12.13 -29.70 17.74
CA ALA A 344 -12.26 -29.64 19.19
C ALA A 344 -11.29 -28.63 19.83
N GLN A 345 -10.03 -28.63 19.38
CA GLN A 345 -9.03 -27.65 19.82
C GLN A 345 -9.39 -26.23 19.36
N LEU A 346 -9.86 -26.06 18.12
CA LEU A 346 -10.33 -24.78 17.60
C LEU A 346 -11.45 -24.21 18.48
N PHE A 347 -12.45 -25.03 18.82
CA PHE A 347 -13.57 -24.59 19.65
C PHE A 347 -13.12 -24.23 21.06
N THR A 348 -12.30 -25.08 21.69
CA THR A 348 -11.83 -24.90 23.07
C THR A 348 -10.93 -23.69 23.23
N PHE A 349 -9.97 -23.50 22.32
CA PHE A 349 -8.89 -22.53 22.51
C PHE A 349 -9.06 -21.22 21.73
N LYS A 350 -9.94 -21.17 20.72
CA LYS A 350 -10.17 -19.96 19.93
C LYS A 350 -11.63 -19.52 19.91
N ILE A 351 -12.56 -20.39 19.53
CA ILE A 351 -13.96 -19.98 19.33
C ILE A 351 -14.66 -19.62 20.66
N ILE A 352 -14.61 -20.50 21.66
CA ILE A 352 -15.28 -20.24 22.94
C ILE A 352 -14.66 -19.03 23.66
N PRO A 353 -13.33 -18.87 23.75
CA PRO A 353 -12.72 -17.64 24.25
C PRO A 353 -13.15 -16.38 23.50
N LEU A 354 -13.25 -16.43 22.16
CA LEU A 354 -13.75 -15.31 21.37
C LEU A 354 -15.21 -14.98 21.69
N LEU A 355 -16.06 -16.00 21.87
CA LEU A 355 -17.45 -15.81 22.29
C LEU A 355 -17.56 -15.23 23.71
N GLN A 356 -16.65 -15.58 24.63
CA GLN A 356 -16.58 -14.97 25.96
C GLN A 356 -16.33 -13.47 25.87
N GLU A 357 -15.42 -13.05 25.00
CA GLU A 357 -15.16 -11.64 24.73
C GLU A 357 -16.38 -10.95 24.10
N TYR A 358 -17.01 -11.59 23.12
CA TYR A 358 -18.17 -11.02 22.43
C TYR A 358 -19.38 -10.80 23.33
N PHE A 359 -19.59 -11.72 24.28
CA PHE A 359 -20.73 -11.74 25.18
C PHE A 359 -20.42 -11.29 26.61
N TYR A 360 -19.21 -10.79 26.90
CA TYR A 360 -18.79 -10.30 28.23
C TYR A 360 -19.10 -11.31 29.34
N ASP A 361 -18.65 -12.55 29.15
CA ASP A 361 -18.89 -13.66 30.08
C ASP A 361 -20.38 -13.98 30.33
N GLN A 362 -21.30 -13.57 29.45
CA GLN A 362 -22.70 -14.04 29.46
C GLN A 362 -22.78 -15.46 28.87
N TRP A 363 -22.35 -16.43 29.66
CA TRP A 363 -22.24 -17.84 29.28
C TRP A 363 -23.53 -18.46 28.77
N GLU A 364 -24.70 -17.98 29.20
CA GLU A 364 -25.99 -18.42 28.67
C GLU A 364 -26.14 -18.10 27.18
N LYS A 365 -25.63 -16.94 26.72
CA LYS A 365 -25.63 -16.60 25.29
C LYS A 365 -24.64 -17.45 24.50
N ILE A 366 -23.47 -17.71 25.08
CA ILE A 366 -22.48 -18.61 24.49
C ILE A 366 -23.07 -20.01 24.31
N ALA A 367 -23.78 -20.51 25.34
CA ALA A 367 -24.48 -21.78 25.28
C ALA A 367 -25.52 -21.80 24.15
N LEU A 368 -26.33 -20.73 24.01
CA LEU A 368 -27.33 -20.61 22.94
C LEU A 368 -26.71 -20.56 21.53
N VAL A 369 -25.55 -19.93 21.36
CA VAL A 369 -24.83 -19.93 20.08
C VAL A 369 -24.44 -21.36 19.69
N LEU A 370 -23.98 -22.14 20.67
CA LEU A 370 -23.42 -23.49 20.49
C LEU A 370 -24.42 -24.62 20.80
N SER A 371 -25.71 -24.34 20.97
CA SER A 371 -26.69 -25.34 21.37
C SER A 371 -27.23 -26.14 20.19
N ASN A 372 -27.85 -27.27 20.47
CA ASN A 372 -28.78 -27.88 19.54
C ASN A 372 -30.05 -27.03 19.38
N LYS A 373 -30.97 -27.45 18.49
CA LYS A 373 -32.25 -26.77 18.27
C LYS A 373 -33.19 -26.69 19.49
N TYR A 374 -32.91 -27.46 20.54
CA TYR A 374 -33.67 -27.46 21.80
C TYR A 374 -33.04 -26.58 22.88
N GLY A 375 -31.90 -25.94 22.60
CA GLY A 375 -31.21 -25.06 23.55
C GLY A 375 -30.23 -25.77 24.48
N GLU A 376 -29.92 -27.05 24.24
CA GLU A 376 -28.95 -27.82 25.04
C GLU A 376 -27.54 -27.67 24.45
N CYS A 377 -26.55 -27.39 25.29
CA CYS A 377 -25.18 -27.13 24.85
C CYS A 377 -24.19 -28.10 25.50
N GLU A 378 -23.53 -28.91 24.68
CA GLU A 378 -22.55 -29.91 25.13
C GLU A 378 -21.12 -29.36 25.26
N PHE A 379 -20.87 -28.12 24.83
CA PHE A 379 -19.53 -27.50 24.88
C PHE A 379 -19.16 -26.97 26.26
N LEU A 380 -20.16 -26.74 27.10
CA LEU A 380 -20.03 -26.06 28.39
C LEU A 380 -20.51 -26.97 29.52
N GLN A 381 -19.73 -27.06 30.59
CA GLN A 381 -20.15 -27.67 31.83
C GLN A 381 -20.80 -26.60 32.73
N LYS A 382 -22.11 -26.74 32.98
CA LYS A 382 -22.85 -25.90 33.93
C LYS A 382 -22.77 -26.51 35.33
N LYS A 383 -22.33 -25.72 36.31
CA LYS A 383 -22.34 -26.06 37.74
C LYS A 383 -23.12 -25.02 38.52
N ASN A 384 -24.13 -25.47 39.26
CA ASN A 384 -24.89 -24.60 40.16
C ASN A 384 -24.22 -24.60 41.54
N LEU A 385 -23.69 -23.45 41.93
CA LEU A 385 -23.17 -23.22 43.27
C LEU A 385 -24.32 -22.77 44.17
N LYS A 386 -24.53 -23.47 45.28
CA LYS A 386 -25.55 -23.07 46.26
C LYS A 386 -24.87 -22.35 47.42
N ALA A 387 -25.43 -21.22 47.84
CA ALA A 387 -24.86 -20.42 48.91
C ALA A 387 -24.68 -21.23 50.22
N LYS A 388 -25.65 -22.10 50.52
CA LYS A 388 -25.63 -22.99 51.70
C LYS A 388 -24.45 -23.98 51.75
N ASP A 389 -23.91 -24.35 50.59
CA ASP A 389 -22.81 -25.32 50.50
C ASP A 389 -21.44 -24.61 50.66
N LEU A 390 -21.42 -23.28 50.52
CA LEU A 390 -20.21 -22.46 50.53
C LEU A 390 -20.07 -21.61 51.80
N PHE A 391 -21.18 -21.11 52.33
CA PHE A 391 -21.19 -20.18 53.46
C PHE A 391 -22.03 -20.75 54.61
N LYS A 392 -21.40 -20.89 55.80
CA LYS A 392 -22.06 -21.44 57.00
C LYS A 392 -23.02 -20.47 57.69
N LYS A 393 -22.94 -19.17 57.40
CA LYS A 393 -23.87 -18.15 57.90
C LYS A 393 -24.83 -17.77 56.79
N ASN A 394 -26.11 -17.57 57.14
CA ASN A 394 -27.04 -16.89 56.25
C ASN A 394 -26.54 -15.46 56.06
N ILE A 395 -26.18 -15.13 54.83
CA ILE A 395 -25.79 -13.78 54.43
C ILE A 395 -27.02 -13.17 53.78
N ASP A 396 -27.63 -12.20 54.45
CA ASP A 396 -28.77 -11.47 53.91
C ASP A 396 -28.36 -10.78 52.60
N ASN A 397 -29.23 -10.87 51.58
CA ASN A 397 -29.05 -10.35 50.21
C ASN A 397 -28.15 -11.16 49.26
N LEU A 398 -27.75 -12.39 49.60
CA LEU A 398 -27.01 -13.26 48.67
C LEU A 398 -27.97 -14.16 47.85
N LYS A 399 -27.75 -14.29 46.54
CA LYS A 399 -28.52 -15.23 45.70
C LYS A 399 -28.38 -16.65 46.24
N HIS A 400 -29.50 -17.38 46.35
CA HIS A 400 -29.49 -18.76 46.86
C HIS A 400 -28.67 -19.71 45.99
N GLU A 401 -28.69 -19.49 44.67
CA GLU A 401 -27.92 -20.27 43.71
C GLU A 401 -27.29 -19.34 42.66
N LYS A 402 -26.09 -19.72 42.20
CA LYS A 402 -25.39 -19.07 41.10
C LYS A 402 -24.94 -20.15 40.12
N ALA A 403 -25.38 -20.05 38.87
CA ALA A 403 -24.83 -20.85 37.79
C ALA A 403 -23.41 -20.37 37.47
N THR A 404 -22.50 -21.32 37.34
CA THR A 404 -21.14 -21.13 36.84
C THR A 404 -20.94 -22.04 35.65
N TYR A 405 -20.13 -21.60 34.70
CA TYR A 405 -19.88 -22.31 33.47
C TYR A 405 -18.38 -22.48 33.30
N GLN A 406 -17.99 -23.60 32.73
CA GLN A 406 -16.62 -23.88 32.33
C GLN A 406 -16.64 -24.55 30.96
N THR A 407 -15.70 -24.18 30.10
CA THR A 407 -15.48 -24.89 28.84
C THR A 407 -15.02 -26.32 29.13
N LYS A 408 -15.66 -27.32 28.51
CA LYS A 408 -15.19 -28.72 28.62
C LYS A 408 -13.79 -28.87 28.00
N ASN A 409 -13.04 -29.88 28.42
CA ASN A 409 -11.74 -30.16 27.81
C ASN A 409 -11.92 -30.54 26.34
N TRP A 410 -10.98 -30.19 25.47
CA TRP A 410 -11.07 -30.52 24.04
C TRP A 410 -11.20 -32.03 23.79
N ASN A 411 -10.63 -32.88 24.65
CA ASN A 411 -10.78 -34.34 24.58
C ASN A 411 -12.23 -34.81 24.76
N GLU A 412 -13.06 -34.02 25.46
CA GLU A 412 -14.49 -34.30 25.65
C GLU A 412 -15.33 -33.83 24.45
N LEU A 413 -14.74 -33.05 23.54
CA LEU A 413 -15.39 -32.48 22.36
C LEU A 413 -15.06 -33.27 21.07
N LEU A 414 -14.65 -34.53 21.19
CA LEU A 414 -14.33 -35.40 20.04
C LEU A 414 -15.57 -36.08 19.43
N ASN A 415 -16.73 -35.95 20.05
CA ASN A 415 -17.97 -36.50 19.51
C ASN A 415 -18.47 -35.64 18.35
N ASN A 416 -18.50 -36.17 17.12
CA ASN A 416 -18.95 -35.42 15.95
C ASN A 416 -20.42 -34.95 16.04
N GLN A 417 -21.27 -35.66 16.79
CA GLN A 417 -22.69 -35.37 16.89
C GLN A 417 -22.97 -34.01 17.52
N ILE A 418 -22.15 -33.59 18.50
CA ILE A 418 -22.34 -32.29 19.19
C ILE A 418 -22.17 -31.09 18.25
N TYR A 419 -21.41 -31.26 17.16
CA TYR A 419 -21.24 -30.22 16.14
C TYR A 419 -22.36 -30.26 15.10
N LYS A 420 -22.79 -31.46 14.70
CA LYS A 420 -23.90 -31.63 13.74
C LYS A 420 -25.18 -31.02 14.27
N GLU A 421 -25.48 -31.27 15.54
CA GLU A 421 -26.67 -30.76 16.21
C GLU A 421 -26.75 -29.21 16.26
N ILE A 422 -25.64 -28.50 16.05
CA ILE A 422 -25.66 -27.03 15.95
C ILE A 422 -26.47 -26.58 14.72
N TYR A 423 -26.39 -27.32 13.60
CA TYR A 423 -26.94 -26.90 12.29
C TYR A 423 -28.01 -27.85 11.71
N GLU A 424 -28.36 -28.90 12.44
CA GLU A 424 -29.54 -29.76 12.25
C GLU A 424 -30.76 -29.25 13.02
#